data_AF-V4T0F0-F1
#
_entry.id   AF-V4T0F0-F1
#
_cell.length_a   1.000
_cell.length_b   1.000
_cell.length_c   1.000
_cell.angle_alpha   90.00
_cell.angle_beta   90.00
_cell.angle_gamma   90.00
#
_symmetry.space_group_name_H-M   'P 1'
#
loop_
_entity.id
_entity.type
_entity.pdbx_description
1 polymer ?
#
loop_
_entity_poly.entity_id
_entity_poly.type
_entity_poly.pdbx_seq_one_letter_code
_entity_poly.pdbx_strand_id
1 'polypeptide(L)'
;NLMSQIEQIECGLRLMVPALIGRIKKVQSGFVGRIAEDWVAFERQSDEELKGVIGEAMKEEMDDMVSVFVDANRLRKSVIAEIVGALSVYQAALFLEGLAQFLVGLRDREVLGELNRSKIPIS
;
A
#
# COMPACT_ATOMS: atom_id res chain seq x y z
N ASN A 1 -19.44 -21.79 7.85
CA ASN A 1 -18.22 -22.23 8.57
C ASN A 1 -17.23 -21.08 8.49
N LEU A 2 -16.74 -20.58 9.63
CA LEU A 2 -15.79 -19.48 9.72
C LEU A 2 -14.52 -19.70 8.88
N MET A 3 -14.00 -20.93 8.85
CA MET A 3 -12.80 -21.27 8.09
C MET A 3 -12.99 -21.05 6.59
N SER A 4 -14.15 -21.44 6.05
CA SER A 4 -14.48 -21.22 4.64
C SER A 4 -14.64 -19.73 4.29
N GLN A 5 -15.14 -18.91 5.22
CA GLN A 5 -15.21 -17.46 5.00
C GLN A 5 -13.82 -16.82 5.02
N ILE A 6 -12.93 -17.27 5.90
CA ILE A 6 -11.52 -16.82 5.93
C ILE A 6 -10.81 -17.18 4.62
N GLU A 7 -10.98 -18.41 4.12
CA GLU A 7 -10.42 -18.85 2.84
C GLU A 7 -10.91 -18.01 1.66
N GLN A 8 -12.18 -17.62 1.66
CA GLN A 8 -12.75 -16.74 0.63
C GLN A 8 -12.13 -15.34 0.66
N ILE A 9 -12.00 -14.75 1.86
CA ILE A 9 -11.35 -13.45 2.04
C ILE A 9 -9.88 -13.53 1.56
N GLU A 10 -9.17 -14.58 1.92
CA GLU A 10 -7.78 -14.79 1.50
C GLU A 10 -7.64 -14.96 -0.02
N CYS A 11 -8.51 -15.77 -0.64
CA CYS A 11 -8.56 -15.92 -2.09
C CYS A 11 -8.82 -14.58 -2.80
N GLY A 12 -9.75 -13.78 -2.28
CA GLY A 12 -10.03 -12.44 -2.80
C GLY A 12 -8.81 -11.52 -2.71
N LEU A 13 -8.13 -11.52 -1.56
CA LEU A 13 -6.90 -10.75 -1.35
C LEU A 13 -5.78 -11.15 -2.31
N ARG A 14 -5.60 -12.46 -2.57
CA ARG A 14 -4.60 -12.96 -3.53
C ARG A 14 -4.82 -12.45 -4.95
N LEU A 15 -6.04 -12.04 -5.30
CA LEU A 15 -6.34 -11.44 -6.61
C LEU A 15 -6.18 -9.91 -6.57
N MET A 16 -6.66 -9.25 -5.51
CA MET A 16 -6.72 -7.79 -5.46
C MET A 16 -5.37 -7.14 -5.13
N VAL A 17 -4.57 -7.74 -4.25
CA VAL A 17 -3.28 -7.18 -3.82
C VAL A 17 -2.29 -7.09 -4.98
N PRO A 18 -2.09 -8.13 -5.83
CA PRO A 18 -1.22 -8.01 -6.99
C PRO A 18 -1.66 -6.92 -7.97
N ALA A 19 -2.97 -6.70 -8.15
CA ALA A 19 -3.47 -5.64 -9.02
C ALA A 19 -3.09 -4.24 -8.50
N LEU A 20 -3.19 -4.01 -7.18
CA LEU A 20 -2.72 -2.77 -6.55
C LEU A 20 -1.20 -2.62 -6.67
N ILE A 21 -0.42 -3.67 -6.41
CA ILE A 21 1.03 -3.65 -6.57
C ILE A 21 1.41 -3.34 -8.03
N GLY A 22 0.71 -3.93 -9.00
CA GLY A 22 0.91 -3.67 -10.43
C GLY A 22 0.67 -2.20 -10.77
N ARG A 23 -0.36 -1.58 -10.19
CA ARG A 23 -0.62 -0.14 -10.34
C ARG A 23 0.48 0.71 -9.72
N ILE A 24 0.93 0.40 -8.49
CA ILE A 24 2.06 1.10 -7.86
C ILE A 24 3.29 1.05 -8.76
N LYS A 25 3.66 -0.14 -9.24
CA LYS A 25 4.81 -0.32 -10.12
C LYS A 25 4.67 0.47 -11.41
N LYS A 26 3.47 0.50 -12.00
CA LYS A 26 3.19 1.25 -13.22
C LYS A 26 3.38 2.75 -13.01
N VAL A 27 2.81 3.29 -11.93
CA VAL A 27 2.93 4.69 -11.52
C VAL A 27 4.43 5.01 -11.37
N GLN A 28 5.14 4.27 -10.50
CA GLN A 28 6.59 4.46 -10.27
C GLN A 28 7.43 4.37 -11.55
N SER A 29 7.13 3.42 -12.44
CA SER A 29 7.84 3.28 -13.72
C SER A 29 7.57 4.46 -14.66
N GLY A 30 6.36 5.01 -14.63
CA GLY A 30 6.00 6.19 -15.41
C GLY A 30 6.77 7.42 -14.96
N PHE A 31 6.89 7.65 -13.65
CA PHE A 31 7.72 8.73 -13.12
C PHE A 31 9.20 8.59 -13.46
N VAL A 32 9.77 7.39 -13.31
CA VAL A 32 11.17 7.14 -13.70
C VAL A 32 11.36 7.35 -15.20
N GLY A 33 10.40 6.94 -16.03
CA GLY A 33 10.41 7.18 -17.48
C GLY A 33 10.42 8.67 -17.82
N ARG A 34 9.50 9.44 -17.24
CA ARG A 34 9.43 10.91 -17.43
C ARG A 34 10.73 11.60 -17.04
N ILE A 35 11.25 11.29 -15.85
CA ILE A 35 12.54 11.84 -15.40
C ILE A 35 13.67 11.48 -16.35
N ALA A 36 13.73 10.23 -16.84
CA ALA A 36 14.79 9.80 -17.74
C ALA A 36 14.73 10.51 -19.11
N GLU A 37 13.54 10.71 -19.66
CA GLU A 37 13.31 11.45 -20.91
C GLU A 37 13.71 12.92 -20.76
N ASP A 38 13.27 13.56 -19.67
CA ASP A 38 13.60 14.96 -19.38
C ASP A 38 15.09 15.13 -19.09
N TRP A 39 15.73 14.18 -18.40
CA TRP A 39 17.17 14.24 -18.12
C TRP A 39 18.01 14.28 -19.40
N VAL A 40 17.65 13.48 -20.42
CA VAL A 40 18.33 13.45 -21.72
C VAL A 40 18.16 14.78 -22.47
N ALA A 41 17.04 15.47 -22.28
CA ALA A 41 16.80 16.78 -22.89
C ALA A 41 17.53 17.94 -22.17
N PHE A 42 17.95 17.75 -20.91
CA PHE A 42 18.45 18.79 -20.01
C PHE A 42 19.97 18.82 -19.83
N GLU A 43 20.75 18.10 -20.64
CA GLU A 43 22.23 17.99 -20.57
C GLU A 43 23.00 19.34 -20.67
N ARG A 44 22.29 20.48 -20.78
CA ARG A 44 22.81 21.85 -20.85
C ARG A 44 22.10 22.89 -19.95
N GLN A 45 21.17 22.50 -19.08
CA GLN A 45 20.37 23.43 -18.25
C GLN A 45 20.91 23.56 -16.81
N SER A 46 20.42 24.57 -16.09
CA SER A 46 20.82 24.84 -14.70
C SER A 46 20.19 23.85 -13.71
N ASP A 47 20.86 23.60 -12.58
CA ASP A 47 20.37 22.73 -11.50
C ASP A 47 18.97 23.12 -10.99
N GLU A 48 18.65 24.42 -11.01
CA GLU A 48 17.37 24.97 -10.56
C GLU A 48 16.22 24.64 -11.53
N GLU A 49 16.47 24.65 -12.85
CA GLU A 49 15.46 24.25 -13.85
C GLU A 49 15.19 22.74 -13.79
N LEU A 50 16.25 21.94 -13.61
CA LEU A 50 16.13 20.48 -13.44
C LEU A 50 15.32 20.12 -12.17
N LYS A 51 15.56 20.82 -11.05
CA LYS A 51 14.76 20.65 -9.83
C LYS A 51 13.29 21.02 -10.02
N GLY A 52 13.01 22.05 -10.83
CA GLY A 52 11.64 22.45 -11.17
C GLY A 52 10.88 21.34 -11.88
N VAL A 53 11.50 20.76 -12.92
CA VAL A 53 10.92 19.65 -13.70
C VAL A 53 10.71 18.40 -12.84
N ILE A 54 11.71 18.02 -12.02
CA ILE A 54 11.56 16.89 -11.08
C ILE A 54 10.42 17.15 -10.10
N GLY A 55 10.29 18.38 -9.59
CA GLY A 55 9.23 18.77 -8.68
C GLY A 55 7.83 18.67 -9.30
N GLU A 56 7.67 19.08 -10.56
CA GLU A 56 6.41 18.97 -11.29
C GLU A 56 6.05 17.51 -11.59
N ALA A 57 7.01 16.73 -12.13
CA ALA A 57 6.84 15.30 -12.36
C ALA A 57 6.50 14.52 -11.08
N MET A 58 7.08 14.93 -9.93
CA MET A 58 6.81 14.33 -8.63
C MET A 58 5.41 14.68 -8.13
N LYS A 59 4.92 15.89 -8.41
CA LYS A 59 3.57 16.31 -8.01
C LYS A 59 2.50 15.52 -8.75
N GLU A 60 2.63 15.37 -10.07
CA GLU A 60 1.72 14.54 -10.86
C GLU A 60 1.74 13.08 -10.42
N GLU A 61 2.94 12.52 -10.21
CA GLU A 61 3.11 11.17 -9.69
C GLU A 61 2.47 10.99 -8.31
N MET A 62 2.56 12.01 -7.45
CA MET A 62 2.00 11.95 -6.10
C MET A 62 0.47 11.83 -6.13
N ASP A 63 -0.21 12.52 -7.05
CA ASP A 63 -1.67 12.42 -7.19
C ASP A 63 -2.09 11.00 -7.62
N ASP A 64 -1.38 10.41 -8.59
CA ASP A 64 -1.61 9.03 -9.03
C ASP A 64 -1.30 8.03 -7.91
N MET A 65 -0.21 8.23 -7.17
CA MET A 65 0.16 7.38 -6.04
C MET A 65 -0.87 7.46 -4.90
N VAL A 66 -1.39 8.66 -4.61
CA VAL A 66 -2.47 8.88 -3.64
C VAL A 66 -3.71 8.08 -4.04
N SER A 67 -4.07 8.05 -5.33
CA SER A 67 -5.22 7.25 -5.80
C SER A 67 -5.05 5.75 -5.46
N VAL A 68 -3.84 5.20 -5.65
CA VAL A 68 -3.55 3.80 -5.34
C VAL A 68 -3.60 3.54 -3.84
N PHE A 69 -3.11 4.46 -3.02
CA PHE A 69 -3.23 4.38 -1.56
C PHE A 69 -4.68 4.44 -1.08
N VAL A 70 -5.51 5.30 -1.68
CA VAL A 70 -6.95 5.36 -1.38
C VAL A 70 -7.62 4.02 -1.66
N ASP A 71 -7.33 3.40 -2.81
CA ASP A 71 -7.88 2.09 -3.16
C ASP A 71 -7.37 0.98 -2.25
N ALA A 72 -6.09 0.98 -1.88
CA ALA A 72 -5.53 0.05 -0.91
C ALA A 72 -6.18 0.21 0.48
N ASN A 73 -6.44 1.44 0.90
CA ASN A 73 -7.15 1.72 2.16
C ASN A 73 -8.62 1.29 2.07
N ARG A 74 -9.27 1.42 0.91
CA ARG A 74 -10.62 0.91 0.68
C ARG A 74 -10.66 -0.61 0.78
N LEU A 75 -9.69 -1.30 0.18
CA LEU A 75 -9.54 -2.76 0.31
C LEU A 75 -9.36 -3.18 1.77
N ARG A 76 -8.46 -2.50 2.51
CA ARG A 76 -8.26 -2.78 3.95
C ARG A 76 -9.56 -2.66 4.75
N LYS A 77 -10.34 -1.60 4.50
CA LYS A 77 -11.64 -1.39 5.15
C LYS A 77 -12.65 -2.47 4.79
N SER A 78 -12.72 -2.87 3.52
CA SER A 78 -13.60 -3.96 3.06
C SER A 78 -13.29 -5.26 3.78
N VAL A 79 -12.01 -5.65 3.81
CA VAL A 79 -11.55 -6.89 4.44
C VAL A 79 -11.84 -6.91 5.93
N ILE A 80 -11.59 -5.80 6.63
CA ILE A 80 -11.94 -5.68 8.06
C ILE A 80 -13.45 -5.84 8.26
N ALA A 81 -14.27 -5.24 7.40
CA ALA A 81 -15.73 -5.37 7.48
C ALA A 81 -16.19 -6.81 7.19
N GLU A 82 -15.58 -7.50 6.23
CA GLU A 82 -15.85 -8.91 5.91
C GLU A 82 -15.48 -9.83 7.09
N ILE A 83 -14.31 -9.63 7.70
CA ILE A 83 -13.89 -10.37 8.90
C ILE A 83 -14.87 -10.14 10.04
N VAL A 84 -15.19 -8.88 10.34
CA VAL A 84 -16.14 -8.54 11.42
C VAL A 84 -17.53 -9.13 11.15
N GLY A 85 -18.00 -9.10 9.90
CA GLY A 85 -19.28 -9.68 9.51
C GLY A 85 -19.33 -11.22 9.58
N ALA A 86 -18.17 -11.89 9.48
CA ALA A 86 -18.04 -13.34 9.62
C ALA A 86 -18.03 -13.83 11.08
N LEU A 87 -17.77 -12.93 12.04
CA LEU A 87 -17.57 -13.24 13.44
C LEU A 87 -18.83 -13.01 14.28
N SER A 88 -18.92 -13.68 15.44
CA SER A 88 -19.90 -13.29 16.46
C SER A 88 -19.55 -11.91 17.05
N VAL A 89 -20.52 -11.25 17.68
CA VAL A 89 -20.32 -9.91 18.30
C VAL A 89 -19.13 -9.90 19.26
N TYR A 90 -19.00 -10.94 20.10
CA TYR A 90 -17.88 -11.06 21.04
C TYR A 90 -16.53 -11.25 20.33
N GLN A 91 -16.47 -12.12 19.32
CA GLN A 91 -15.25 -12.33 18.54
C GLN A 91 -14.85 -11.09 17.73
N ALA A 92 -15.83 -10.38 17.16
CA ALA A 92 -15.60 -9.13 16.46
C ALA A 92 -15.03 -8.04 17.39
N ALA A 93 -15.55 -7.94 18.61
CA ALA A 93 -15.02 -7.01 19.61
C ALA A 93 -13.55 -7.33 19.96
N LEU A 94 -13.23 -8.59 20.24
CA LEU A 94 -11.85 -9.02 20.52
C LEU A 94 -10.91 -8.80 19.32
N PHE A 95 -11.40 -9.08 18.10
CA PHE A 95 -10.62 -8.83 16.89
C PHE A 95 -10.28 -7.35 16.71
N LEU A 96 -11.27 -6.46 16.89
CA LEU A 96 -11.04 -5.01 16.76
C LEU A 96 -10.16 -4.45 17.87
N GLU A 97 -10.28 -4.97 19.09
CA GLU A 97 -9.36 -4.64 20.19
C GLU A 97 -7.93 -5.05 19.85
N GLY A 98 -7.72 -6.31 19.43
CA GLY A 98 -6.40 -6.80 19.04
C GLY A 98 -5.82 -6.04 17.84
N LEU A 99 -6.65 -5.68 16.86
CA LEU A 99 -6.23 -4.84 15.73
C LEU A 99 -5.81 -3.44 16.19
N ALA A 100 -6.54 -2.81 17.11
CA ALA A 100 -6.18 -1.52 17.66
C ALA A 100 -4.86 -1.59 18.44
N GLN A 101 -4.68 -2.61 19.28
CA GLN A 101 -3.44 -2.86 20.01
C GLN A 101 -2.26 -3.08 19.05
N PHE A 102 -2.45 -3.88 18.00
CA PHE A 102 -1.44 -4.09 16.96
C PHE A 102 -1.04 -2.78 16.27
N LEU A 103 -2.01 -1.95 15.87
CA LEU A 103 -1.75 -0.66 15.23
C LEU A 103 -1.07 0.35 16.17
N VAL A 104 -1.39 0.33 17.46
CA VAL A 104 -0.69 1.11 18.48
C VAL A 104 0.73 0.58 18.67
N GLY A 105 0.92 -0.73 18.69
CA GLY A 105 2.22 -1.40 18.76
C GLY A 105 3.12 -1.09 17.57
N LEU A 106 2.58 -0.84 16.37
CA LEU A 106 3.35 -0.34 15.23
C LEU A 106 3.92 1.07 15.43
N ARG A 107 3.54 1.80 16.49
CA ARG A 107 4.20 3.06 16.85
C ARG A 107 5.49 2.81 17.63
N ASP A 108 5.67 1.60 18.14
CA ASP A 108 6.90 1.15 18.78
C ASP A 108 7.92 0.75 17.71
N ARG A 109 9.12 1.35 17.79
CA ARG A 109 10.20 1.13 16.82
C ARG A 109 10.81 -0.27 16.93
N GLU A 110 10.78 -0.91 18.10
CA GLU A 110 11.30 -2.26 18.28
C GLU A 110 10.38 -3.28 17.62
N VAL A 111 9.07 -3.17 17.88
CA VAL A 111 8.04 -4.03 17.26
C VAL A 111 8.02 -3.87 15.74
N LEU A 112 8.15 -2.63 15.23
CA LEU A 112 8.32 -2.38 13.79
C LEU A 112 9.58 -3.05 13.22
N GLY A 113 10.67 -3.06 13.98
CA GLY A 113 11.92 -3.69 13.60
C GLY A 113 11.78 -5.21 13.45
N GLU A 114 11.07 -5.86 14.37
CA GLU A 114 10.81 -7.31 14.30
C GLU A 114 9.86 -7.68 13.17
N LEU A 115 8.77 -6.93 12.98
CA LEU A 115 7.83 -7.18 11.88
C LEU A 115 8.48 -7.07 10.50
N ASN A 116 9.38 -6.10 10.31
CA ASN A 116 10.13 -5.95 9.06
C ASN A 116 11.12 -7.10 8.82
N ARG A 117 11.57 -7.77 9.88
CA ARG A 117 12.43 -8.96 9.81
C ARG A 117 11.63 -10.23 9.58
N SER A 118 10.37 -10.27 10.02
CA SER A 118 9.47 -11.42 9.84
C SER A 118 8.91 -11.54 8.41
N LYS A 119 9.67 -11.16 7.38
CA LYS A 119 9.23 -11.31 5.98
C LYS A 119 8.82 -12.76 5.75
N ILE A 120 7.51 -12.98 5.61
CA ILE A 120 6.98 -14.22 5.08
C ILE A 120 7.45 -14.31 3.63
N PRO A 121 8.07 -15.42 3.20
CA PRO A 121 8.35 -15.60 1.78
C PRO A 121 7.01 -15.58 1.05
N ILE A 122 6.78 -14.55 0.24
CA ILE A 122 5.70 -14.58 -0.73
C ILE A 122 6.15 -15.62 -1.76
N SER A 123 5.62 -16.84 -1.61
CA SER A 123 5.85 -17.95 -2.54
C SER A 123 4.82 -17.89 -3.66
#